data_AF-A0ABD6DM16-F1
#
_entry.id   AF-A0ABD6DM16-F1
#
_cell.length_a   1.000
_cell.length_b   1.000
_cell.length_c   1.000
_cell.angle_alpha   90.00
_cell.angle_beta   90.00
_cell.angle_gamma   90.00
#
_symmetry.space_group_name_H-M   'P 1'
#
loop_
_entity.id
_entity.type
_entity.pdbx_description
1 polymer ?
#
loop_
_entity_poly.entity_id
_entity_poly.type
_entity_poly.pdbx_seq_one_letter_code
_entity_poly.pdbx_strand_id
1 'polypeptide(L)' 'MAQCNVCMEDIDEEAETHIEVVKPMEYKGSTQQIRHYYCSISCLLEQAQG' A
#
# COMPACT_ATOMS: atom_id res chain seq x y z
N MET A 1 5.09 11.91 -2.94
CA MET A 1 4.92 10.94 -4.03
C MET A 1 5.02 9.57 -3.40
N ALA A 2 3.87 8.97 -3.10
CA ALA A 2 3.79 7.57 -2.71
C ALA A 2 4.19 6.70 -3.92
N GLN A 3 4.71 5.50 -3.66
CA GLN A 3 5.05 4.55 -4.73
C GLN A 3 4.22 3.29 -4.56
N CYS A 4 3.83 2.70 -5.69
CA CYS A 4 3.13 1.43 -5.69
C CYS A 4 4.04 0.36 -5.08
N ASN A 5 3.55 -0.32 -4.03
CA ASN A 5 4.27 -1.38 -3.34
C ASN A 5 4.57 -2.61 -4.22
N VAL A 6 4.03 -2.66 -5.45
CA VAL A 6 4.16 -3.79 -6.38
C VAL A 6 4.99 -3.42 -7.61
N CYS A 7 4.49 -2.52 -8.47
CA CYS A 7 5.20 -2.13 -9.70
C CYS A 7 6.24 -1.02 -9.51
N MET A 8 6.34 -0.44 -8.31
CA MET A 8 7.20 0.71 -7.98
C MET A 8 6.97 1.98 -8.81
N GLU A 9 5.85 2.05 -9.56
CA GLU A 9 5.44 3.29 -10.20
C GLU A 9 5.04 4.35 -9.17
N ASP A 10 5.33 5.61 -9.50
CA ASP A 10 4.89 6.75 -8.70
C ASP A 10 3.36 6.84 -8.71
N ILE A 11 2.79 6.96 -7.52
CA ILE A 11 1.38 7.23 -7.30
C ILE A 11 1.24 8.73 -7.12
N ASP A 12 0.44 9.30 -8.00
CA ASP A 12 -0.08 10.64 -7.80
C ASP A 12 -1.07 10.59 -6.63
N GLU A 13 -0.67 11.13 -5.48
CA GLU A 13 -1.47 11.15 -4.26
C GLU A 13 -2.71 12.03 -4.39
N GLU A 14 -2.73 12.95 -5.37
CA GLU A 14 -3.89 13.80 -5.68
C GLU A 14 -4.86 13.10 -6.65
N ALA A 15 -4.43 12.00 -7.30
CA ALA A 15 -5.30 11.19 -8.13
C ALA A 15 -6.19 10.28 -7.28
N GLU A 16 -7.52 10.38 -7.48
CA GLU A 16 -8.57 9.60 -6.79
C GLU A 16 -8.47 8.06 -6.96
N THR A 17 -7.54 7.56 -7.78
CA THR A 17 -7.54 6.17 -8.26
C THR A 17 -6.60 5.23 -7.51
N HIS A 18 -5.92 5.70 -6.45
CA HIS A 18 -5.01 4.85 -5.68
C HIS A 18 -5.68 4.18 -4.49
N ILE A 19 -5.09 3.08 -4.01
CA ILE A 19 -5.61 2.28 -2.90
C ILE A 19 -4.61 2.33 -1.75
N GLU A 20 -5.06 2.82 -0.59
CA GLU A 20 -4.30 2.76 0.67
C GLU A 20 -4.82 1.58 1.53
N VAL A 21 -3.91 0.69 1.90
CA VAL A 21 -4.19 -0.41 2.84
C VAL A 21 -3.40 -0.19 4.12
N VAL A 22 -4.11 0.08 5.21
CA VAL A 22 -3.54 0.26 6.55
C VAL A 22 -3.67 -1.04 7.33
N LYS A 23 -2.54 -1.62 7.77
CA LYS A 23 -2.53 -2.84 8.60
C LYS A 23 -1.95 -2.54 9.98
N PRO A 24 -2.55 -3.06 11.06
CA PRO A 24 -1.90 -3.05 12.37
C PRO A 24 -0.73 -4.04 12.38
N MET A 25 0.39 -3.63 12.95
CA MET A 25 1.58 -4.47 13.13
C MET A 25 2.09 -4.30 14.56
N GLU A 26 2.35 -5.40 15.26
CA GLU A 26 3.04 -5.35 16.54
C GLU A 26 4.55 -5.28 16.29
N TYR A 27 5.20 -4.22 16.78
CA TYR A 27 6.65 -4.07 16.70
C TYR A 27 7.21 -3.60 18.04
N LYS A 28 8.13 -4.39 18.61
CA LYS A 28 8.75 -4.14 19.92
C LYS A 28 7.73 -3.90 21.05
N GLY A 29 6.64 -4.67 21.07
CA GLY A 29 5.59 -4.57 22.09
C GLY A 29 4.71 -3.32 21.98
N SER A 30 4.77 -2.59 20.86
CA SER A 30 3.86 -1.50 20.53
C SER A 30 3.08 -1.81 19.26
N THR A 31 1.77 -1.52 19.26
CA THR A 31 0.94 -1.59 18.05
C THR A 31 1.23 -0.38 17.18
N GLN A 32 1.79 -0.62 16.01
CA GLN A 32 2.04 0.36 14.96
C GLN A 32 1.08 0.13 13.79
N GLN A 33 1.03 1.10 12.88
CA GLN A 33 0.29 1.00 11.63
C GLN A 33 1.28 1.04 10.47
N ILE A 34 1.22 0.06 9.59
CA ILE A 34 1.92 0.09 8.30
C ILE A 34 0.92 0.44 7.21
N ARG A 35 1.33 1.32 6.28
CA ARG A 35 0.54 1.74 5.13
C ARG A 35 1.15 1.15 3.87
N HIS A 36 0.32 0.58 3.02
CA HIS A 36 0.69 0.09 1.70
C HIS A 36 -0.11 0.84 0.65
N TYR A 37 0.56 1.28 -0.41
CA TYR A 37 -0.03 2.03 -1.50
C TYR A 37 -0.02 1.19 -2.77
N TYR A 38 -1.13 1.19 -3.50
CA TYR A 38 -1.25 0.48 -4.78
C TYR A 38 -1.85 1.41 -5.83
N CYS A 39 -1.26 1.43 -7.02
CA CYS A 39 -1.74 2.23 -8.15
C CYS A 39 -3.01 1.66 -8.80
N SER A 40 -3.35 0.39 -8.52
CA SER A 40 -4.54 -0.27 -9.06
C SER A 40 -4.99 -1.47 -8.20
N ILE A 41 -6.25 -1.89 -8.38
CA ILE A 41 -6.78 -3.13 -7.77
C ILE A 41 -5.97 -4.35 -8.22
N SER A 42 -5.51 -4.37 -9.46
CA SER A 42 -4.69 -5.46 -10.00
C SER A 42 -3.40 -5.63 -9.18
N CYS A 43 -2.70 -4.53 -8.88
CA CYS A 43 -1.51 -4.56 -8.03
C CYS A 43 -1.84 -5.02 -6.60
N LEU A 44 -2.97 -4.59 -6.02
CA LEU A 44 -3.39 -5.08 -4.70
C LEU A 44 -3.60 -6.60 -4.70
N LEU A 45 -4.28 -7.14 -5.72
CA LEU A 45 -4.55 -8.58 -5.84
C LEU A 45 -3.28 -9.39 -6.06
N GLU A 46 -2.33 -8.88 -6.85
CA GLU A 46 -1.03 -9.52 -7.08
C GLU A 46 -0.25 -9.68 -5.76
N GLN A 47 -0.23 -8.65 -4.92
CA GLN A 47 0.37 -8.72 -3.58
C GLN A 47 -0.35 -9.72 -2.66
N ALA A 48 -1.67 -9.87 -2.79
CA ALA A 48 -2.47 -10.76 -1.94
C ALA A 48 -2.37 -12.24 -2.34
N GLN A 49 -1.94 -12.53 -3.57
CA GLN A 49 -1.74 -13.90 -4.08
C GLN A 49 -0.31 -14.43 -3.84
N GLY A 50 0.61 -13.59 -3.35
CA GLY A 50 1.98 -13.94 -2.98
C GLY A 50 2.11 -14.64 -1.63
#